data_AF-A0A7R9VW29-F1
#
_entry.id   AF-A0A7R9VW29-F1
#
_cell.length_a   1.000
_cell.length_b   1.000
_cell.length_c   1.000
_cell.angle_alpha   90.00
_cell.angle_beta   90.00
_cell.angle_gamma   90.00
#
_symmetry.space_group_name_H-M   'P 1'
#
loop_
_entity.id
_entity.type
_entity.pdbx_description
1 polymer ?
#
loop_
_entity_poly.entity_id
_entity_poly.type
_entity_poly.pdbx_seq_one_letter_code
_entity_poly.pdbx_strand_id
1 'polypeptide(L)'
;MVAERVGVASLRRLLIARSSHALALTSVPGSAAEAFGQSEALTTRLRHIIQDYPEGPGVLLELLQNADDAGASELSLMLDTTSYPADSTLGPGMAGWQGPALLAQNDAVFSPSDFANIARIGQDTKAA
;
A
#
# COMPACT_ATOMS: atom_id res chain seq x y z
N MET A 1 16.67 -8.75 -22.10
CA MET A 1 17.67 -8.91 -21.00
C MET A 1 18.12 -10.36 -20.92
N VAL A 2 19.34 -10.62 -20.44
CA VAL A 2 19.95 -11.96 -20.33
C VAL A 2 19.06 -12.98 -19.58
N ALA A 3 18.26 -12.53 -18.59
CA ALA A 3 17.35 -13.38 -17.81
C ALA A 3 16.26 -14.11 -18.63
N GLU A 4 15.74 -13.49 -19.70
CA GLU A 4 14.71 -14.13 -20.56
C GLU A 4 15.25 -15.29 -21.38
N ARG A 5 16.55 -15.27 -21.73
CA ARG A 5 17.20 -16.36 -22.48
C ARG A 5 17.49 -17.59 -21.63
N VAL A 6 17.43 -17.49 -20.29
CA VAL A 6 17.70 -18.59 -19.34
C VAL A 6 16.40 -19.08 -18.67
N GLY A 7 15.23 -18.61 -19.10
CA GLY A 7 13.94 -19.03 -18.56
C GLY A 7 13.63 -18.49 -17.16
N VAL A 8 14.43 -17.55 -16.64
CA VAL A 8 14.20 -16.94 -15.33
C VAL A 8 13.21 -15.78 -15.49
N ALA A 9 12.01 -15.91 -14.90
CA ALA A 9 11.03 -14.85 -14.88
C ALA A 9 11.62 -13.59 -14.21
N SER A 10 11.46 -12.43 -14.83
CA SER A 10 11.90 -11.18 -14.22
C SER A 10 11.16 -10.95 -12.90
N LEU A 11 11.82 -10.30 -11.93
CA LEU A 11 11.19 -9.93 -10.64
C LEU A 11 9.86 -9.19 -10.86
N ARG A 12 9.79 -8.36 -11.90
CA ARG A 12 8.55 -7.71 -12.37
C ARG A 12 7.42 -8.72 -12.65
N ARG A 13 7.67 -9.77 -13.43
CA ARG A 13 6.65 -10.79 -13.75
C ARG A 13 6.22 -11.56 -12.50
N LEU A 14 7.17 -11.90 -11.63
CA LEU A 14 6.89 -12.61 -10.38
C LEU A 14 6.02 -11.78 -9.43
N LEU A 15 6.29 -10.47 -9.31
CA LEU A 15 5.50 -9.57 -8.49
C LEU A 15 4.07 -9.41 -9.02
N ILE A 16 3.88 -9.21 -10.33
CA ILE A 16 2.55 -9.11 -10.96
C ILE A 16 1.73 -10.40 -10.73
N ALA A 17 2.36 -11.57 -10.91
CA ALA A 17 1.71 -12.85 -10.73
C ALA A 17 1.35 -13.15 -9.26
N ARG A 18 2.11 -12.61 -8.30
CA ARG A 18 1.81 -12.74 -6.86
C ARG A 18 0.74 -11.76 -6.38
N SER A 19 0.73 -10.53 -6.89
CA SER A 19 -0.23 -9.50 -6.48
C SER A 19 -1.67 -9.78 -6.95
N SER A 20 -1.85 -10.50 -8.05
CA SER A 20 -3.19 -10.86 -8.56
C SER A 20 -3.96 -11.77 -7.58
N HIS A 21 -3.27 -12.58 -6.79
CA HIS A 21 -3.88 -13.53 -5.87
C HIS A 21 -4.38 -12.88 -4.57
N ALA A 22 -3.82 -11.73 -4.19
CA ALA A 22 -4.21 -10.98 -2.98
C ALA A 22 -5.49 -10.14 -3.17
N LEU A 23 -5.88 -9.87 -4.43
CA LEU A 23 -7.07 -9.08 -4.79
C LEU A 23 -8.31 -9.94 -5.07
N ALA A 24 -8.16 -11.26 -5.17
CA ALA A 24 -9.25 -12.18 -5.46
C ALA A 24 -10.00 -12.58 -4.18
N LEU A 25 -10.78 -11.66 -3.61
CA LEU A 25 -11.79 -12.02 -2.62
C LEU A 25 -12.98 -12.69 -3.35
N THR A 26 -12.94 -14.02 -3.34
CA THR A 26 -14.06 -14.97 -3.45
C THR A 26 -15.22 -14.60 -4.38
N SER A 27 -15.20 -15.12 -5.61
CA SER A 27 -16.42 -15.50 -6.32
C SER A 27 -16.37 -17.00 -6.60
N VAL A 28 -17.06 -17.81 -5.79
CA VAL A 28 -17.28 -19.23 -6.07
C VAL A 28 -18.28 -19.30 -7.23
N PRO A 29 -17.94 -19.87 -8.40
CA PRO A 29 -18.88 -19.99 -9.51
C PRO A 29 -19.93 -21.05 -9.14
N GLY A 30 -21.20 -20.66 -8.97
CA GLY A 30 -22.33 -21.59 -8.81
C GLY A 30 -23.26 -21.33 -7.62
N SER A 31 -22.92 -20.40 -6.71
CA SER A 31 -23.87 -19.93 -5.69
C SER A 31 -24.56 -18.66 -6.18
N ALA A 32 -25.86 -18.74 -6.49
CA ALA A 32 -26.71 -17.55 -6.68
C ALA A 32 -27.03 -16.90 -5.32
N ALA A 33 -25.99 -16.57 -4.55
CA ALA A 33 -26.09 -15.73 -3.37
C ALA A 33 -25.70 -14.32 -3.80
N GLU A 34 -26.70 -13.47 -4.04
CA GLU A 34 -26.46 -12.04 -4.12
C GLU A 34 -26.07 -11.54 -2.73
N ALA A 35 -24.93 -10.85 -2.62
CA ALA A 35 -24.55 -10.19 -1.39
C ALA A 35 -25.59 -9.09 -1.06
N PHE A 36 -26.51 -9.39 -0.14
CA PHE A 36 -27.52 -8.44 0.32
C PHE A 36 -26.92 -7.56 1.44
N GLY A 37 -26.78 -6.26 1.18
CA GLY A 37 -26.25 -5.28 2.13
C GLY A 37 -25.84 -3.97 1.43
N GLN A 38 -25.70 -2.89 2.21
CA GLN A 38 -25.16 -1.62 1.71
C GLN A 38 -23.64 -1.74 1.57
N SER A 39 -23.09 -1.43 0.40
CA SER A 39 -21.65 -1.38 0.15
C SER A 39 -21.22 0.05 -0.20
N GLU A 40 -20.04 0.45 0.28
CA GLU A 40 -19.40 1.71 -0.08
C GLU A 40 -18.08 1.41 -0.78
N ALA A 41 -17.76 2.17 -1.83
CA ALA A 41 -16.46 2.07 -2.48
C ALA A 41 -15.35 2.57 -1.54
N LEU A 42 -14.22 1.86 -1.48
CA LEU A 42 -13.08 2.23 -0.64
C LEU A 42 -12.59 3.67 -0.88
N THR A 43 -12.65 4.13 -2.14
CA THR A 43 -12.27 5.51 -2.52
C THR A 43 -13.21 6.56 -1.94
N THR A 44 -14.51 6.25 -1.79
CA THR A 44 -15.48 7.13 -1.13
C THR A 44 -15.18 7.21 0.37
N ARG A 45 -14.89 6.07 1.00
CA ARG A 45 -14.52 6.02 2.41
C ARG A 45 -13.23 6.81 2.70
N LEU A 46 -12.19 6.61 1.89
CA LEU A 46 -10.93 7.36 2.00
C LEU A 46 -11.15 8.86 1.82
N ARG A 47 -12.04 9.27 0.91
CA ARG A 47 -12.40 10.68 0.73
C ARG A 47 -12.99 11.27 2.02
N HIS A 48 -13.92 10.58 2.67
CA HIS A 48 -14.50 11.04 3.93
C HIS A 48 -13.43 11.15 5.03
N ILE A 49 -12.55 10.15 5.17
CA ILE A 49 -11.44 10.20 6.15
C ILE A 49 -10.52 11.40 5.90
N ILE A 50 -10.18 11.69 4.64
CA ILE A 50 -9.35 12.85 4.29
C ILE A 50 -10.08 14.17 4.61
N GLN A 51 -11.40 14.22 4.43
CA GLN A 51 -12.19 15.42 4.77
C GLN A 51 -12.25 15.67 6.29
N ASP A 52 -12.23 14.61 7.09
CA ASP A 52 -12.23 14.69 8.56
C ASP A 52 -10.86 15.08 9.14
N TYR A 53 -9.79 14.96 8.35
CA TYR A 53 -8.42 15.38 8.70
C TYR A 53 -8.04 16.68 7.96
N PRO A 54 -8.34 17.86 8.51
CA PRO A 54 -8.01 19.13 7.87
C PRO A 54 -6.50 19.29 7.66
N GLU A 55 -6.11 20.02 6.61
CA GLU A 55 -4.72 20.22 6.20
C GLU A 55 -3.81 20.64 7.36
N GLY A 56 -2.69 19.93 7.54
CA GLY A 56 -1.76 20.20 8.63
C GLY A 56 -0.67 19.13 8.79
N PRO A 57 0.15 19.18 9.86
CA PRO A 57 1.22 18.22 10.11
C PRO A 57 0.72 16.84 10.53
N GLY A 58 -0.60 16.59 10.53
CA GLY A 58 -1.23 15.36 11.00
C GLY A 58 -0.61 14.11 10.40
N VAL A 59 -0.35 14.10 9.09
CA VAL A 59 0.31 12.96 8.42
C VAL A 59 1.70 12.67 9.01
N LEU A 60 2.49 13.70 9.31
CA LEU A 60 3.82 13.51 9.90
C LEU A 60 3.73 12.99 11.34
N LEU A 61 2.75 13.47 12.10
CA LEU A 61 2.50 13.01 13.47
C LEU A 61 1.97 11.57 13.52
N GLU A 62 1.16 11.15 12.54
CA GLU A 62 0.72 9.76 12.40
C GLU A 62 1.88 8.83 12.03
N LEU A 63 2.80 9.26 11.16
CA LEU A 63 4.02 8.51 10.86
C LEU A 63 4.93 8.38 12.09
N LEU A 64 5.02 9.41 12.92
CA LEU A 64 5.73 9.37 14.21
C LEU A 64 5.08 8.39 15.19
N GLN A 65 3.75 8.44 15.33
CA GLN A 65 3.01 7.49 16.17
C GLN A 65 3.21 6.05 15.70
N ASN A 66 3.18 5.78 14.39
CA ASN A 66 3.47 4.44 13.86
C ASN A 66 4.89 3.96 14.19
N ALA A 67 5.87 4.86 14.19
CA ALA A 67 7.24 4.53 14.57
C ALA A 67 7.33 4.22 16.07
N ASP A 68 6.68 5.03 16.92
CA ASP A 68 6.62 4.84 18.37
C ASP A 68 5.92 3.52 18.75
N ASP A 69 4.75 3.23 18.16
CA ASP A 69 4.00 1.99 18.34
C ASP A 69 4.82 0.74 17.93
N ALA A 70 5.68 0.89 16.93
CA ALA A 70 6.58 -0.17 16.48
C ALA A 70 7.84 -0.32 17.36
N GLY A 71 8.04 0.57 18.34
CA GLY A 71 9.23 0.60 19.20
C GLY A 71 10.49 1.09 18.51
N ALA A 72 10.36 1.89 17.44
CA ALA A 72 11.48 2.49 16.74
C ALA A 72 12.22 3.50 17.64
N SER A 73 13.53 3.61 17.43
CA SER A 73 14.36 4.63 18.10
C SER A 73 14.58 5.88 17.26
N GLU A 74 14.37 5.77 15.94
CA GLU A 74 14.55 6.87 14.99
C GLU A 74 13.45 6.88 13.92
N LEU A 75 12.99 8.08 13.55
CA LEU A 75 12.21 8.35 12.34
C LEU A 75 12.93 9.41 11.50
N SER A 76 13.24 9.05 10.26
CA SER A 76 13.82 9.94 9.25
C SER A 76 12.78 10.30 8.20
N LEU A 77 12.64 11.61 7.94
CA LEU A 77 11.77 12.16 6.91
C LEU A 77 12.63 12.86 5.85
N MET A 78 12.46 12.47 4.60
CA MET A 78 13.26 13.00 3.49
C MET A 78 12.36 13.38 2.31
N LEU A 79 12.44 14.64 1.87
CA LEU A 79 11.85 15.07 0.61
C LEU A 79 12.82 14.74 -0.52
N ASP A 80 12.58 13.63 -1.21
CA ASP A 80 13.28 13.28 -2.45
C ASP A 80 12.63 14.00 -3.63
N THR A 81 13.38 14.82 -4.34
CA THR A 81 12.90 15.56 -5.52
C THR A 81 13.32 14.91 -6.83
N THR A 82 13.91 13.71 -6.76
CA THR A 82 14.37 12.95 -7.92
C THR A 82 13.20 12.51 -8.79
N SER A 83 13.43 12.48 -10.11
CA SER A 83 12.53 11.83 -11.08
C SER A 83 13.23 10.63 -11.70
N TYR A 84 12.53 9.50 -11.76
CA TYR A 84 13.04 8.23 -12.25
C TYR A 84 12.46 7.87 -13.64
N PRO A 85 13.19 7.09 -14.46
CA PRO A 85 12.64 6.56 -15.71
C PRO A 85 11.41 5.68 -15.48
N ALA A 86 10.48 5.69 -16.45
CA ALA A 86 9.23 4.93 -16.38
C ALA A 86 9.17 3.72 -17.34
N ASP A 87 10.26 3.43 -18.06
CA ASP A 87 10.29 2.42 -19.14
C ASP A 87 10.05 0.98 -18.65
N SER A 88 10.24 0.72 -17.35
CA SER A 88 10.12 -0.61 -16.75
C SER A 88 9.29 -0.64 -15.45
N THR A 89 8.21 0.13 -15.38
CA THR A 89 7.22 0.05 -14.28
C THR A 89 6.34 -1.20 -14.39
N LEU A 90 5.61 -1.59 -13.33
CA LEU A 90 4.75 -2.79 -13.38
C LEU A 90 3.61 -2.65 -14.41
N GLY A 91 3.05 -1.44 -14.54
CA GLY A 91 2.04 -1.10 -15.56
C GLY A 91 2.10 0.38 -15.96
N PRO A 92 1.56 0.74 -17.13
CA PRO A 92 1.70 2.09 -17.70
C PRO A 92 1.15 3.21 -16.81
N GLY A 93 0.12 2.92 -16.00
CA GLY A 93 -0.45 3.89 -15.06
C GLY A 93 0.51 4.33 -13.93
N MET A 94 1.58 3.58 -13.67
CA MET A 94 2.57 3.91 -12.64
C MET A 94 3.61 4.94 -13.10
N ALA A 95 3.63 5.32 -14.38
CA ALA A 95 4.57 6.33 -14.88
C ALA A 95 4.45 7.66 -14.11
N GLY A 96 3.24 8.03 -13.69
CA GLY A 96 3.00 9.23 -12.88
C GLY A 96 3.54 9.15 -11.44
N TRP A 97 3.96 7.97 -10.96
CA TRP A 97 4.46 7.78 -9.59
C TRP A 97 5.99 7.82 -9.49
N GLN A 98 6.69 8.07 -10.60
CA GLN A 98 8.16 8.07 -10.67
C GLN A 98 8.79 9.43 -10.34
N GLY A 99 8.02 10.40 -9.85
CA GLY A 99 8.49 11.76 -9.55
C GLY A 99 8.86 11.98 -8.07
N PRO A 100 8.92 13.24 -7.63
CA PRO A 100 9.22 13.63 -6.25
C PRO A 100 8.33 12.91 -5.22
N ALA A 101 8.92 12.53 -4.08
CA ALA A 101 8.27 11.80 -3.01
C ALA A 101 8.75 12.24 -1.62
N LEU A 102 7.87 12.12 -0.62
CA LEU A 102 8.24 12.17 0.78
C LEU A 102 8.54 10.73 1.24
N LEU A 103 9.79 10.47 1.59
CA LEU A 103 10.22 9.21 2.19
C LEU A 103 10.13 9.30 3.71
N ALA A 104 9.55 8.28 4.34
CA ALA A 104 9.50 8.14 5.79
C ALA A 104 10.07 6.76 6.16
N GLN A 105 11.14 6.75 6.96
CA GLN A 105 11.84 5.53 7.37
C GLN A 105 12.03 5.53 8.87
N ASN A 106 11.69 4.42 9.51
CA ASN A 106 12.03 4.15 10.91
C ASN A 106 12.86 2.86 11.01
N ASP A 107 13.55 2.66 12.12
CA ASP A 107 14.48 1.55 12.35
C ASP A 107 13.81 0.26 12.88
N ALA A 108 12.47 0.25 13.01
CA ALA A 108 11.72 -0.97 13.30
C ALA A 108 11.46 -1.82 12.04
N VAL A 109 11.19 -3.11 12.23
CA VAL A 109 10.95 -4.07 11.15
C VAL A 109 9.51 -4.55 11.18
N PHE A 110 8.81 -4.47 10.04
CA PHE A 110 7.44 -4.96 9.91
C PHE A 110 7.34 -6.45 10.25
N SER A 111 6.39 -6.78 11.12
CA SER A 111 5.93 -8.15 11.36
C SER A 111 4.90 -8.59 10.31
N PRO A 112 4.61 -9.90 10.17
CA PRO A 112 3.53 -10.39 9.32
C PRO A 112 2.16 -9.79 9.66
N SER A 113 1.89 -9.51 10.94
CA SER A 113 0.67 -8.83 11.39
C SER A 113 0.61 -7.39 10.91
N ASP A 114 1.73 -6.66 10.90
CA ASP A 114 1.76 -5.27 10.42
C ASP A 114 1.43 -5.20 8.93
N PHE A 115 1.93 -6.15 8.13
CA PHE A 115 1.56 -6.28 6.72
C PHE A 115 0.07 -6.60 6.51
N ALA A 116 -0.52 -7.43 7.38
CA ALA A 116 -1.95 -7.73 7.29
C ALA A 116 -2.81 -6.52 7.70
N ASN A 117 -2.37 -5.76 8.71
CA ASN A 117 -3.08 -4.60 9.24
C ASN A 117 -3.01 -3.42 8.28
N ILE A 118 -1.84 -3.12 7.68
CA ILE A 118 -1.70 -2.01 6.73
C ILE A 118 -2.53 -2.22 5.45
N ALA A 119 -2.81 -3.48 5.08
CA ALA A 119 -3.68 -3.81 3.95
C ALA A 119 -5.19 -3.65 4.26
N ARG A 120 -5.57 -3.57 5.54
CA ARG A 120 -6.97 -3.50 5.99
C ARG A 120 -7.38 -2.06 6.28
N ILE A 121 -7.64 -1.31 5.21
CA ILE A 121 -8.04 0.08 5.32
C ILE A 121 -9.45 0.19 5.96
N GLY A 122 -9.55 0.94 7.06
CA GLY A 122 -10.83 1.23 7.74
C GLY A 122 -11.37 0.08 8.61
N GLN A 123 -10.53 -0.84 9.03
CA GLN A 123 -10.88 -1.80 10.09
C GLN A 123 -9.96 -1.49 11.28
N ASP A 124 -10.34 -0.51 12.10
CA ASP A 124 -9.58 -0.20 13.31
C ASP A 124 -9.65 -1.39 14.27
N THR A 125 -8.49 -1.97 14.56
CA THR A 125 -8.32 -3.02 15.58
C THR A 125 -7.61 -2.52 16.83
N LYS A 126 -7.44 -1.20 17.04
CA LYS A 126 -6.90 -0.70 18.31
C LYS A 126 -7.93 -0.99 19.41
N ALA A 127 -7.71 -2.08 20.15
CA ALA A 127 -8.38 -2.36 21.39
C ALA A 127 -8.05 -1.23 22.38
N ALA A 128 -9.09 -0.67 22.97
CA ALA A 128 -8.99 0.28 24.08
C ALA A 128 -8.32 -0.36 25.30
#